data_AF-A0A8R7V4C9-F1
#
_entry.id   AF-A0A8R7V4C9-F1
#
_cell.length_a   1.000
_cell.length_b   1.000
_cell.length_c   1.000
_cell.angle_alpha   90.00
_cell.angle_beta   90.00
_cell.angle_gamma   90.00
#
_symmetry.space_group_name_H-M   'P 1'
#
loop_
_entity.id
_entity.type
_entity.pdbx_description
1 polymer ?
#
loop_
_entity_poly.entity_id
_entity_poly.type
_entity_poly.pdbx_seq_one_letter_code
_entity_poly.pdbx_strand_id
1 'polypeptide(L)'
;MPLPATATAQLCGSGGSYVANGTYESNLAALASTLPANASSSPQLFAAATAGQSPDAVHALALCRGDFANDTACRDCVAASFQHAQRTCPSDKAATVYYEYEDDQRPGCVLGFSGDDGFLNPAASLTGNGTLFQAWNTGNISGVAGVIAAGVHELLTATSEDAAANATRRYATVVMDSAPTLYSLAQCTPDLSASDCQACLQRLIGMVNATTSVRLGGRIFVLRCNVRFETFMFFDHPMRRISPSSNAPAPPTGHGTQPWVIAISVAAPLALVAFCVTVYCRRLRGRKNKNGAKILREKRSYKLQEGDQELVWDMEAGLSGFTVYDFHEILEATSNFSEENKLGEGGFGPVYKGHFLQGLEIAVKRLASHSGQGVLEFKNEVQLIAKLQHRNLVRLLGCCSQGEEKILVYEYLPNKSLDFYIFDECRKALLDWNKRLAIIEGIAEGLLYLHKHSRLRVIHRDLKPSNILLDDEMNPKISDFGLAKIFSSNNTEEDTTRRVVGTYGYMAPEYASEGLFSIKSDVFSFGVLILEILSGKRNSGSHQCGGFINLLGYVSS
;
A
#
# COMPACT_ATOMS: atom_id res chain seq x y z
N MET A 1 6.73 6.38 27.34
CA MET A 1 6.36 5.03 26.87
C MET A 1 7.17 4.74 25.62
N PRO A 2 7.78 3.56 25.46
CA PRO A 2 8.38 3.19 24.18
C PRO A 2 7.25 3.16 23.15
N LEU A 3 7.46 3.79 22.00
CA LEU A 3 6.53 3.77 20.87
C LEU A 3 6.22 2.30 20.48
N PRO A 4 4.97 1.96 20.14
CA PRO A 4 4.63 0.60 19.74
C PRO A 4 5.40 0.26 18.46
N ALA A 5 6.16 -0.83 18.52
CA ALA A 5 6.89 -1.35 17.38
C ALA A 5 5.92 -2.03 16.40
N THR A 6 6.13 -1.86 15.11
CA THR A 6 5.19 -2.25 14.05
C THR A 6 5.91 -3.19 13.10
N ALA A 7 5.44 -4.43 12.93
CA ALA A 7 6.05 -5.37 11.99
C ALA A 7 5.99 -4.82 10.55
N THR A 8 7.09 -4.96 9.81
CA THR A 8 7.24 -4.46 8.44
C THR A 8 6.48 -5.32 7.45
N ALA A 9 6.39 -6.62 7.72
CA ALA A 9 5.57 -7.55 6.94
C ALA A 9 5.22 -8.80 7.75
N GLN A 10 4.03 -9.35 7.47
CA GLN A 10 3.63 -10.69 7.88
C GLN A 10 3.12 -11.48 6.67
N LEU A 11 3.44 -12.78 6.65
CA LEU A 11 2.94 -13.73 5.67
C LEU A 11 2.37 -14.93 6.43
N CYS A 12 1.07 -15.12 6.33
CA CYS A 12 0.40 -16.30 6.87
C CYS A 12 0.46 -17.43 5.82
N GLY A 13 0.93 -18.61 6.22
CA GLY A 13 1.18 -19.72 5.30
C GLY A 13 -0.07 -20.57 5.04
N SER A 14 -0.07 -21.33 3.94
CA SER A 14 -1.20 -22.17 3.49
C SER A 14 -1.22 -23.59 4.09
N GLY A 15 -0.47 -23.85 5.18
CA GLY A 15 -0.28 -25.18 5.78
C GLY A 15 -1.49 -25.73 6.56
N GLY A 16 -2.66 -25.10 6.42
CA GLY A 16 -3.87 -25.38 7.19
C GLY A 16 -3.90 -24.66 8.54
N SER A 17 -5.02 -24.81 9.25
CA SER A 17 -5.23 -24.22 10.57
C SER A 17 -5.14 -25.27 11.67
N TYR A 18 -4.61 -24.90 12.83
CA TYR A 18 -4.63 -25.73 14.03
C TYR A 18 -5.85 -25.40 14.91
N VAL A 19 -6.23 -26.35 15.77
CA VAL A 19 -7.34 -26.19 16.71
C VAL A 19 -6.88 -25.39 17.91
N ALA A 20 -7.67 -24.39 18.31
CA ALA A 20 -7.42 -23.61 19.52
C ALA A 20 -7.40 -24.51 20.77
N ASN A 21 -6.47 -24.24 21.68
CA ASN A 21 -6.10 -25.07 22.83
C ASN A 21 -5.65 -26.50 22.46
N GLY A 22 -5.17 -26.70 21.22
CA GLY A 22 -4.67 -27.97 20.74
C GLY A 22 -3.18 -28.22 21.04
N THR A 23 -2.72 -29.43 20.72
CA THR A 23 -1.31 -29.82 20.87
C THR A 23 -0.37 -28.94 20.05
N TYR A 24 -0.73 -28.61 18.80
CA TYR A 24 0.06 -27.73 17.94
C TYR A 24 0.27 -26.34 18.58
N GLU A 25 -0.79 -25.74 19.13
CA GLU A 25 -0.69 -24.43 19.79
C GLU A 25 0.23 -24.48 21.01
N SER A 26 0.14 -25.56 21.80
CA SER A 26 1.01 -25.79 22.96
C SER A 26 2.47 -25.93 22.55
N ASN A 27 2.75 -26.64 21.45
CA ASN A 27 4.09 -26.78 20.88
C ASN A 27 4.63 -25.44 20.35
N LEU A 28 3.78 -24.63 19.70
CA LEU A 28 4.14 -23.29 19.25
C LEU A 28 4.46 -22.37 20.44
N ALA A 29 3.68 -22.43 21.52
CA ALA A 29 3.93 -21.68 22.75
C ALA A 29 5.25 -22.09 23.42
N ALA A 30 5.58 -23.39 23.41
CA ALA A 30 6.86 -23.89 23.92
C ALA A 30 8.05 -23.28 23.14
N LEU A 31 7.95 -23.21 21.81
CA LEU A 31 8.97 -22.55 20.97
C LEU A 31 9.01 -21.04 21.21
N ALA A 32 7.87 -20.37 21.34
CA ALA A 32 7.79 -18.95 21.65
C ALA A 32 8.47 -18.59 22.98
N SER A 33 8.49 -19.51 23.95
CA SER A 33 9.15 -19.31 25.25
C SER A 33 10.67 -19.53 25.24
N THR A 34 11.20 -20.32 24.30
CA THR A 34 12.60 -20.79 24.32
C THR A 34 13.44 -20.20 23.19
N LEU A 35 12.89 -20.11 21.98
CA LEU A 35 13.60 -19.67 20.79
C LEU A 35 14.15 -18.23 20.88
N PRO A 36 13.46 -17.24 21.50
CA PRO A 36 14.02 -15.91 21.68
C PRO A 36 15.34 -15.91 22.45
N ALA A 37 15.42 -16.66 23.54
CA ALA A 37 16.63 -16.76 24.34
C ALA A 37 17.75 -17.49 23.57
N ASN A 38 17.41 -18.56 22.87
CA ASN A 38 18.35 -19.32 22.05
C ASN A 38 18.96 -18.46 20.92
N ALA A 39 18.15 -17.66 20.22
CA ALA A 39 18.64 -16.76 19.18
C ALA A 39 19.53 -15.66 19.75
N SER A 40 19.14 -15.06 20.88
CA SER A 40 19.90 -13.97 21.51
C SER A 40 21.24 -14.37 22.13
N SER A 41 21.33 -15.60 22.64
CA SER A 41 22.56 -16.12 23.27
C SER A 41 23.51 -16.77 22.27
N SER A 42 23.04 -17.03 21.05
CA SER A 42 23.85 -17.58 19.96
C SER A 42 24.79 -16.52 19.39
N PRO A 43 26.10 -16.81 19.23
CA PRO A 43 27.03 -15.87 18.59
C PRO A 43 26.65 -15.57 17.13
N GLN A 44 25.86 -16.45 16.52
CA GLN A 44 25.35 -16.34 15.15
C GLN A 44 24.06 -15.51 15.08
N LEU A 45 23.48 -15.11 16.22
CA LEU A 45 22.20 -14.39 16.30
C LEU A 45 21.05 -15.15 15.60
N PHE A 46 21.12 -16.47 15.63
CA PHE A 46 20.23 -17.39 14.95
C PHE A 46 19.95 -18.60 15.82
N ALA A 47 18.70 -19.08 15.77
CA ALA A 47 18.32 -20.36 16.35
C ALA A 47 17.21 -20.99 15.51
N ALA A 48 17.21 -22.32 15.47
CA ALA A 48 16.11 -23.12 14.94
C ALA A 48 15.79 -24.25 15.93
N ALA A 49 14.51 -24.60 16.06
CA ALA A 49 14.05 -25.64 16.97
C ALA A 49 12.76 -26.29 16.47
N THR A 50 12.50 -27.49 16.98
CA THR A 50 11.26 -28.23 16.75
C THR A 50 10.63 -28.55 18.10
N ALA A 51 9.30 -28.45 18.19
CA ALA A 51 8.54 -28.88 19.35
C ALA A 51 7.43 -29.84 18.92
N GLY A 52 7.22 -30.89 19.72
CA GLY A 52 6.20 -31.91 19.46
C GLY A 52 6.64 -33.00 18.49
N GLN A 53 5.65 -33.77 18.02
CA GLN A 53 5.77 -34.89 17.09
C GLN A 53 4.63 -34.81 16.07
N SER A 54 4.80 -35.43 14.91
CA SER A 54 3.75 -35.53 13.89
C SER A 54 2.46 -36.13 14.48
N PRO A 55 1.26 -35.58 14.19
CA PRO A 55 0.96 -34.54 13.19
C PRO A 55 0.96 -33.09 13.73
N ASP A 56 1.36 -32.87 14.98
CA ASP A 56 1.30 -31.58 15.68
C ASP A 56 2.70 -30.98 15.92
N ALA A 57 3.72 -31.46 15.20
CA ALA A 57 5.06 -30.89 15.25
C ALA A 57 5.05 -29.44 14.75
N VAL A 58 5.83 -28.58 15.41
CA VAL A 58 6.06 -27.20 15.01
C VAL A 58 7.55 -27.03 14.80
N HIS A 59 7.93 -26.52 13.65
CA HIS A 59 9.29 -26.20 13.29
C HIS A 59 9.44 -24.68 13.21
N ALA A 60 10.40 -24.09 13.90
CA ALA A 60 10.60 -22.65 13.92
C ALA A 60 12.07 -22.26 13.79
N LEU A 61 12.31 -21.10 13.20
CA LEU A 61 13.61 -20.45 13.14
C LEU A 61 13.48 -18.95 13.37
N ALA A 62 14.51 -18.38 13.98
CA ALA A 62 14.60 -16.94 14.22
C ALA A 62 16.02 -16.45 13.87
N LEU A 63 16.08 -15.29 13.21
CA LEU A 63 17.32 -14.61 12.83
C LEU A 63 17.25 -13.15 13.24
N CYS A 64 18.16 -12.72 14.10
CA CYS A 64 18.36 -11.32 14.45
C CYS A 64 19.36 -10.66 13.47
N ARG A 65 19.17 -9.37 13.18
CA ARG A 65 20.08 -8.62 12.29
C ARG A 65 21.53 -8.67 12.82
N GLY A 66 22.51 -8.84 11.94
CA GLY A 66 23.88 -9.14 12.37
C GLY A 66 24.60 -8.05 13.17
N ASP A 67 24.02 -6.85 13.29
CA ASP A 67 24.51 -5.69 14.03
C ASP A 67 23.84 -5.49 15.41
N PHE A 68 23.07 -6.45 15.93
CA PHE A 68 22.66 -6.40 17.34
C PHE A 68 23.90 -6.39 18.25
N ALA A 69 24.04 -5.31 19.02
CA ALA A 69 25.04 -5.17 20.08
C ALA A 69 24.53 -5.62 21.46
N ASN A 70 23.21 -5.79 21.61
CA ASN A 70 22.55 -6.11 22.87
C ASN A 70 21.65 -7.34 22.72
N ASP A 71 22.03 -8.43 23.39
CA ASP A 71 21.31 -9.71 23.40
C ASP A 71 19.85 -9.55 23.82
N THR A 72 19.56 -8.63 24.75
CA THR A 72 18.20 -8.33 25.23
C THR A 72 17.32 -7.84 24.08
N ALA A 73 17.85 -6.97 23.21
CA ALA A 73 17.07 -6.39 22.13
C ALA A 73 16.73 -7.44 21.03
N CYS A 74 17.65 -8.38 20.76
CA CYS A 74 17.38 -9.50 19.87
C CYS A 74 16.28 -10.41 20.44
N ARG A 75 16.42 -10.79 21.73
CA ARG A 75 15.42 -11.61 22.44
C ARG A 75 14.03 -10.98 22.37
N ASP A 76 13.94 -9.69 22.69
CA ASP A 76 12.66 -8.97 22.71
C ASP A 76 12.06 -8.85 21.30
N CYS A 77 12.87 -8.67 20.26
CA CYS A 77 12.39 -8.67 18.87
C CYS A 77 11.77 -10.01 18.47
N VAL A 78 12.45 -11.12 18.76
CA VAL A 78 11.96 -12.46 18.41
C VAL A 78 10.67 -12.78 19.18
N ALA A 79 10.62 -12.43 20.48
CA ALA A 79 9.41 -12.60 21.29
C ALA A 79 8.24 -11.76 20.75
N ALA A 80 8.48 -10.51 20.39
CA ALA A 80 7.48 -9.64 19.76
C ALA A 80 6.99 -10.20 18.42
N SER A 81 7.88 -10.82 17.64
CA SER A 81 7.54 -11.45 16.36
C SER A 81 6.58 -12.64 16.54
N PHE A 82 6.77 -13.48 17.57
CA PHE A 82 5.83 -14.55 17.90
C PHE A 82 4.46 -14.00 18.28
N GLN A 83 4.43 -13.00 19.17
CA GLN A 83 3.17 -12.35 19.58
C GLN A 83 2.47 -11.67 18.41
N HIS A 84 3.23 -11.11 17.47
CA HIS A 84 2.69 -10.49 16.26
C HIS A 84 2.10 -11.54 15.32
N ALA A 85 2.81 -12.65 15.08
CA ALA A 85 2.32 -13.75 14.26
C ALA A 85 1.02 -14.34 14.81
N GLN A 86 0.95 -14.60 16.12
CA GLN A 86 -0.25 -15.16 16.76
C GLN A 86 -1.47 -14.23 16.69
N ARG A 87 -1.26 -12.90 16.65
CA ARG A 87 -2.34 -11.92 16.51
C ARG A 87 -2.81 -11.75 15.06
N THR A 88 -1.91 -11.88 14.10
CA THR A 88 -2.19 -11.56 12.68
C THR A 88 -2.47 -12.77 11.81
N CYS A 89 -1.96 -13.93 12.18
CA CYS A 89 -2.20 -15.24 11.56
C CYS A 89 -2.84 -16.18 12.59
N PRO A 90 -4.04 -15.87 13.12
CA PRO A 90 -4.63 -16.64 14.20
C PRO A 90 -4.94 -18.06 13.72
N SER A 91 -4.45 -19.04 14.46
CA SER A 91 -4.65 -20.48 14.17
C SER A 91 -3.93 -21.01 12.94
N ASP A 92 -3.08 -20.25 12.26
CA ASP A 92 -2.35 -20.77 11.09
C ASP A 92 -1.19 -21.67 11.49
N LYS A 93 -1.05 -22.82 10.81
CA LYS A 93 0.08 -23.74 11.01
C LYS A 93 1.38 -23.23 10.39
N ALA A 94 1.42 -22.05 9.77
CA ALA A 94 2.66 -21.47 9.30
C ALA A 94 2.57 -19.95 9.26
N ALA A 95 3.65 -19.27 9.63
CA ALA A 95 3.78 -17.84 9.45
C ALA A 95 5.25 -17.43 9.27
N THR A 96 5.47 -16.32 8.59
CA THR A 96 6.76 -15.61 8.53
C THR A 96 6.53 -14.14 8.87
N VAL A 97 7.37 -13.60 9.76
CA VAL A 97 7.33 -12.21 10.22
C VAL A 97 8.68 -11.56 9.99
N TYR A 98 8.65 -10.41 9.29
CA TYR A 98 9.78 -9.50 9.14
C TYR A 98 9.53 -8.30 10.04
N TYR A 99 10.29 -8.24 11.13
CA TYR A 99 10.09 -7.26 12.19
C TYR A 99 11.19 -6.21 12.15
N GLU A 100 10.88 -5.00 11.68
CA GLU A 100 11.73 -3.82 11.85
C GLU A 100 11.03 -2.82 12.79
N TYR A 101 11.79 -1.88 13.35
CA TYR A 101 11.23 -0.82 14.19
C TYR A 101 10.99 0.44 13.34
N GLU A 102 10.06 1.30 13.78
CA GLU A 102 9.81 2.61 13.12
C GLU A 102 11.06 3.52 13.11
N ASP A 103 11.95 3.30 14.07
CA ASP A 103 13.31 3.83 14.04
C ASP A 103 14.20 2.92 13.20
N ASP A 104 14.45 3.31 11.95
CA ASP A 104 15.28 2.57 10.98
C ASP A 104 16.70 2.25 11.50
N GLN A 105 17.18 2.91 12.56
CA GLN A 105 18.47 2.62 13.20
C GLN A 105 18.42 1.39 14.10
N ARG A 106 17.25 1.03 14.65
CA ARG A 106 17.13 -0.11 15.57
C ARG A 106 17.08 -1.43 14.78
N PRO A 107 17.97 -2.40 15.08
CA PRO A 107 18.01 -3.66 14.36
C PRO A 107 16.74 -4.49 14.54
N GLY A 108 16.27 -5.05 13.43
CA GLY A 108 15.10 -5.92 13.35
C GLY A 108 15.43 -7.41 13.37
N CYS A 109 14.42 -8.27 13.30
CA CYS A 109 14.58 -9.72 13.26
C CYS A 109 13.57 -10.39 12.32
N VAL A 110 13.86 -11.62 11.96
CA VAL A 110 13.03 -12.49 11.14
C VAL A 110 12.61 -13.69 11.97
N LEU A 111 11.32 -14.04 11.93
CA LEU A 111 10.77 -15.24 12.53
C LEU A 111 10.03 -16.03 11.45
N GLY A 112 10.19 -17.35 11.43
CA GLY A 112 9.30 -18.23 10.68
C GLY A 112 8.98 -19.49 11.46
N PHE A 113 7.74 -19.98 11.35
CA PHE A 113 7.35 -21.29 11.82
C PHE A 113 6.44 -22.01 10.83
N SER A 114 6.43 -23.34 10.87
CA SER A 114 5.57 -24.19 10.06
C SER A 114 5.36 -25.57 10.71
N GLY A 115 4.24 -26.22 10.42
CA GLY A 115 4.00 -27.64 10.70
C GLY A 115 4.55 -28.60 9.63
N ASP A 116 5.21 -28.08 8.60
CA ASP A 116 5.83 -28.89 7.54
C ASP A 116 7.21 -29.42 7.99
N ASP A 117 7.39 -30.75 7.96
CA ASP A 117 8.65 -31.44 8.30
C ASP A 117 9.85 -30.94 7.45
N GLY A 118 9.58 -30.44 6.24
CA GLY A 118 10.59 -29.86 5.34
C GLY A 118 11.03 -28.43 5.68
N PHE A 119 10.37 -27.75 6.62
CA PHE A 119 10.56 -26.31 6.85
C PHE A 119 11.98 -25.91 7.26
N LEU A 120 12.62 -26.73 8.09
CA LEU A 120 13.99 -26.47 8.53
C LEU A 120 15.05 -26.94 7.52
N ASN A 121 14.66 -27.64 6.45
CA ASN A 121 15.58 -28.00 5.40
C ASN A 121 16.00 -26.75 4.61
N PRO A 122 17.27 -26.35 4.65
CA PRO A 122 17.72 -25.12 4.00
C PRO A 122 17.53 -25.19 2.46
N ALA A 123 17.62 -26.37 1.86
CA ALA A 123 17.46 -26.59 0.42
C ALA A 123 16.02 -26.38 -0.07
N ALA A 124 15.01 -26.64 0.78
CA ALA A 124 13.60 -26.50 0.42
C ALA A 124 13.15 -25.03 0.38
N SER A 125 13.84 -24.15 1.11
CA SER A 125 13.41 -22.76 1.37
C SER A 125 14.07 -21.73 0.44
N LEU A 126 15.02 -22.15 -0.40
CA LEU A 126 15.71 -21.27 -1.39
C LEU A 126 14.79 -20.78 -2.51
N THR A 127 13.63 -21.40 -2.72
CA THR A 127 12.70 -21.08 -3.82
C THR A 127 11.70 -19.95 -3.49
N GLY A 128 11.62 -19.48 -2.23
CA GLY A 128 11.01 -18.19 -1.85
C GLY A 128 9.51 -17.97 -2.12
N ASN A 129 8.77 -18.93 -2.64
CA ASN A 129 7.40 -18.68 -3.14
C ASN A 129 6.36 -18.37 -2.05
N GLY A 130 6.65 -18.66 -0.77
CA GLY A 130 5.74 -18.39 0.37
C GLY A 130 6.28 -17.40 1.42
N THR A 131 7.51 -16.88 1.25
CA THR A 131 8.15 -15.99 2.24
C THR A 131 8.69 -14.69 1.64
N LEU A 132 8.52 -14.47 0.33
CA LEU A 132 9.01 -13.28 -0.34
C LEU A 132 8.24 -12.02 0.07
N PHE A 133 8.95 -11.04 0.61
CA PHE A 133 8.47 -9.68 0.85
C PHE A 133 9.39 -8.67 0.16
N GLN A 134 8.80 -7.63 -0.45
CA GLN A 134 9.53 -6.56 -1.14
C GLN A 134 8.94 -5.20 -0.78
N ALA A 135 9.80 -4.23 -0.52
CA ALA A 135 9.43 -2.84 -0.28
C ALA A 135 10.41 -1.90 -0.98
N TRP A 136 9.91 -0.84 -1.60
CA TRP A 136 10.70 0.11 -2.37
C TRP A 136 10.39 1.53 -1.92
N ASN A 137 11.42 2.37 -1.81
CA ASN A 137 11.21 3.79 -1.55
C ASN A 137 10.49 4.45 -2.73
N THR A 138 9.59 5.38 -2.45
CA THR A 138 8.79 6.07 -3.46
C THR A 138 9.56 7.17 -4.20
N GLY A 139 10.61 7.74 -3.57
CA GLY A 139 11.50 8.71 -4.20
C GLY A 139 12.57 8.07 -5.07
N ASN A 140 13.10 8.84 -6.01
CA ASN A 140 14.22 8.42 -6.87
C ASN A 140 15.52 9.12 -6.48
N ILE A 141 16.62 8.40 -6.66
CA ILE A 141 17.96 8.96 -6.64
C ILE A 141 18.08 9.93 -7.83
N SER A 142 18.45 11.17 -7.56
CA SER A 142 18.70 12.16 -8.62
C SER A 142 19.99 11.82 -9.36
N GLY A 143 19.92 11.66 -10.67
CA GLY A 143 21.10 11.40 -11.51
C GLY A 143 20.79 10.60 -12.78
N VAL A 144 21.83 10.13 -13.45
CA VAL A 144 21.71 9.31 -14.66
C VAL A 144 21.31 7.89 -14.26
N ALA A 145 20.12 7.46 -14.69
CA ALA A 145 19.53 6.17 -14.29
C ALA A 145 20.47 4.97 -14.49
N GLY A 146 21.18 4.90 -15.62
CA GLY A 146 22.13 3.80 -15.89
C GLY A 146 23.32 3.77 -14.94
N VAL A 147 23.84 4.94 -14.54
CA VAL A 147 24.96 5.05 -13.58
C VAL A 147 24.50 4.64 -12.19
N ILE A 148 23.31 5.09 -11.77
CA ILE A 148 22.72 4.72 -10.48
C ILE A 148 22.45 3.22 -10.44
N ALA A 149 21.84 2.67 -11.49
CA ALA A 149 21.53 1.25 -11.56
C ALA A 149 22.78 0.38 -11.48
N ALA A 150 23.84 0.76 -12.20
CA ALA A 150 25.14 0.09 -12.12
C ALA A 150 25.74 0.20 -10.70
N GLY A 151 25.72 1.38 -10.09
CA GLY A 151 26.23 1.60 -8.74
C GLY A 151 25.49 0.80 -7.66
N VAL A 152 24.15 0.75 -7.72
CA VAL A 152 23.35 -0.07 -6.79
C VAL A 152 23.63 -1.56 -6.98
N HIS A 153 23.77 -2.03 -8.22
CA HIS A 153 24.07 -3.43 -8.49
C HIS A 153 25.49 -3.81 -8.04
N GLU A 154 26.48 -2.95 -8.30
CA GLU A 154 27.86 -3.10 -7.81
C GLU A 154 27.89 -3.14 -6.28
N LEU A 155 27.18 -2.22 -5.62
CA LEU A 155 27.06 -2.17 -4.16
C LEU A 155 26.46 -3.45 -3.59
N LEU A 156 25.31 -3.89 -4.09
CA LEU A 156 24.62 -5.09 -3.60
C LEU A 156 25.45 -6.35 -3.85
N THR A 157 26.15 -6.44 -4.98
CA THR A 157 27.02 -7.57 -5.31
C THR A 157 28.17 -7.68 -4.31
N ALA A 158 28.88 -6.58 -4.05
CA ALA A 158 29.94 -6.55 -3.04
C ALA A 158 29.43 -6.93 -1.65
N THR A 159 28.23 -6.45 -1.29
CA THR A 159 27.60 -6.77 0.00
C THR A 159 27.24 -8.24 0.11
N SER A 160 26.76 -8.85 -0.99
CA SER A 160 26.43 -10.26 -1.06
C SER A 160 27.65 -11.14 -0.83
N GLU A 161 28.76 -10.85 -1.51
CA GLU A 161 30.01 -11.60 -1.39
C GLU A 161 30.55 -11.57 0.05
N ASP A 162 30.56 -10.38 0.66
CA ASP A 162 31.01 -10.20 2.04
C ASP A 162 30.09 -10.95 3.04
N ALA A 163 28.77 -10.91 2.83
CA ALA A 163 27.81 -11.62 3.67
C ALA A 163 27.98 -13.14 3.55
N ALA A 164 28.16 -13.66 2.33
CA ALA A 164 28.40 -15.08 2.09
C ALA A 164 29.73 -15.58 2.68
N ALA A 165 30.77 -14.73 2.66
CA ALA A 165 32.09 -15.02 3.22
C ALA A 165 32.12 -14.97 4.77
N ASN A 166 31.20 -14.25 5.41
CA ASN A 166 31.13 -14.15 6.87
C ASN A 166 30.63 -15.46 7.51
N ALA A 167 31.57 -16.32 7.92
CA ALA A 167 31.26 -17.64 8.46
C ALA A 167 30.37 -17.67 9.71
N THR A 168 30.34 -16.60 10.52
CA THR A 168 29.63 -16.60 11.81
C THR A 168 28.19 -16.14 11.68
N ARG A 169 27.96 -14.92 11.14
CA ARG A 169 26.63 -14.28 11.11
C ARG A 169 26.01 -14.21 9.72
N ARG A 170 26.80 -14.56 8.69
CA ARG A 170 26.44 -14.39 7.27
C ARG A 170 25.84 -13.02 6.98
N TYR A 171 26.46 -11.98 7.53
CA TYR A 171 26.00 -10.60 7.56
C TYR A 171 27.10 -9.68 7.06
N ALA A 172 26.74 -8.71 6.22
CA ALA A 172 27.64 -7.65 5.80
C ALA A 172 26.89 -6.33 5.54
N THR A 173 27.61 -5.22 5.74
CA THR A 173 27.20 -3.88 5.33
C THR A 173 28.28 -3.23 4.49
N VAL A 174 27.87 -2.60 3.39
CA VAL A 174 28.78 -1.90 2.49
C VAL A 174 28.28 -0.48 2.26
N VAL A 175 29.21 0.47 2.14
CA VAL A 175 28.92 1.86 1.78
C VAL A 175 29.68 2.20 0.52
N MET A 176 28.98 2.78 -0.45
CA MET A 176 29.59 3.33 -1.66
C MET A 176 29.70 4.84 -1.54
N ASP A 177 30.91 5.36 -1.66
CA ASP A 177 31.21 6.80 -1.69
C ASP A 177 30.83 7.40 -3.07
N SER A 178 29.53 7.39 -3.37
CA SER A 178 28.89 7.99 -4.55
C SER A 178 28.16 9.30 -4.21
N ALA A 179 27.54 9.94 -5.21
CA ALA A 179 26.67 11.10 -5.03
C ALA A 179 25.24 10.78 -5.54
N PRO A 180 24.25 10.51 -4.66
CA PRO A 180 24.35 10.41 -3.20
C PRO A 180 25.09 9.16 -2.73
N THR A 181 25.56 9.16 -1.48
CA THR A 181 26.17 7.97 -0.84
C THR A 181 25.13 6.87 -0.72
N LEU A 182 25.53 5.64 -1.04
CA LEU A 182 24.65 4.47 -0.99
C LEU A 182 25.09 3.54 0.13
N TYR A 183 24.11 2.98 0.85
CA TYR A 183 24.30 2.09 1.98
C TYR A 183 23.58 0.78 1.67
N SER A 184 24.20 -0.35 1.98
CA SER A 184 23.60 -1.67 1.76
C SER A 184 23.87 -2.63 2.90
N LEU A 185 22.99 -3.63 2.99
CA LEU A 185 23.04 -4.74 3.92
C LEU A 185 22.60 -6.01 3.20
N ALA A 186 23.30 -7.10 3.46
CA ALA A 186 22.89 -8.44 3.06
C ALA A 186 23.05 -9.40 4.25
N GLN A 187 22.09 -10.30 4.41
CA GLN A 187 22.17 -11.32 5.46
C GLN A 187 21.54 -12.64 5.03
N CYS A 188 22.14 -13.75 5.45
CA CYS A 188 21.58 -15.10 5.34
C CYS A 188 21.38 -15.73 6.71
N THR A 189 20.55 -16.78 6.80
CA THR A 189 20.57 -17.65 7.97
C THR A 189 21.90 -18.43 8.02
N PRO A 190 22.57 -18.49 9.19
CA PRO A 190 23.86 -19.16 9.37
C PRO A 190 23.91 -20.66 9.03
N ASP A 191 22.76 -21.33 8.93
CA ASP A 191 22.64 -22.74 8.55
C ASP A 191 22.78 -22.99 7.04
N LEU A 192 22.80 -21.95 6.20
CA LEU A 192 23.15 -22.08 4.78
C LEU A 192 24.66 -22.28 4.59
N SER A 193 25.08 -23.00 3.55
CA SER A 193 26.48 -22.96 3.10
C SER A 193 26.82 -21.60 2.49
N ALA A 194 28.12 -21.26 2.36
CA ALA A 194 28.52 -19.99 1.74
C ALA A 194 28.00 -19.88 0.30
N SER A 195 28.04 -20.98 -0.46
CA SER A 195 27.50 -21.05 -1.83
C SER A 195 25.99 -20.89 -1.86
N ASP A 196 25.25 -21.51 -0.94
CA ASP A 196 23.78 -21.39 -0.91
C ASP A 196 23.34 -19.99 -0.50
N CYS A 197 24.06 -19.38 0.45
CA CYS A 197 23.84 -17.99 0.84
C CYS A 197 24.09 -17.06 -0.35
N GLN A 198 25.22 -17.22 -1.06
CA GLN A 198 25.53 -16.43 -2.24
C GLN A 198 24.47 -16.61 -3.34
N ALA A 199 24.05 -17.84 -3.63
CA ALA A 199 23.01 -18.11 -4.62
C ALA A 199 21.66 -17.49 -4.23
N CYS A 200 21.29 -17.54 -2.95
CA CYS A 200 20.08 -16.92 -2.43
C CYS A 200 20.11 -15.39 -2.61
N LEU A 201 21.20 -14.75 -2.20
CA LEU A 201 21.38 -13.30 -2.30
C LEU A 201 21.45 -12.84 -3.76
N GLN A 202 22.17 -13.53 -4.63
CA GLN A 202 22.22 -13.24 -6.07
C GLN A 202 20.85 -13.33 -6.72
N ARG A 203 20.00 -14.28 -6.30
CA ARG A 203 18.61 -14.36 -6.75
C ARG A 203 17.83 -13.10 -6.37
N LEU A 204 17.96 -12.62 -5.12
CA LEU A 204 17.29 -11.38 -4.70
C LEU A 204 17.82 -10.16 -5.43
N ILE A 205 19.14 -10.08 -5.65
CA ILE A 205 19.77 -9.02 -6.43
C ILE A 205 19.26 -9.02 -7.88
N GLY A 206 19.04 -10.18 -8.47
CA GLY A 206 18.43 -10.33 -9.80
C GLY A 206 16.99 -9.80 -9.90
N MET A 207 16.31 -9.61 -8.77
CA MET A 207 14.99 -8.98 -8.71
C MET A 207 15.07 -7.44 -8.69
N VAL A 208 16.25 -6.87 -8.42
CA VAL A 208 16.51 -5.44 -8.49
C VAL A 208 16.77 -5.07 -9.96
N ASN A 209 15.73 -4.59 -10.64
CA ASN A 209 15.79 -4.22 -12.05
C ASN A 209 16.13 -2.73 -12.22
N ALA A 210 16.36 -2.28 -13.46
CA ALA A 210 16.75 -0.90 -13.76
C ALA A 210 15.79 0.17 -13.19
N THR A 211 14.50 -0.14 -13.03
CA THR A 211 13.51 0.80 -12.48
C THR A 211 13.46 0.82 -10.96
N THR A 212 13.86 -0.28 -10.30
CA THR A 212 13.93 -0.35 -8.84
C THR A 212 15.30 0.06 -8.30
N SER A 213 16.37 -0.11 -9.07
CA SER A 213 17.71 0.36 -8.71
C SER A 213 17.81 1.88 -8.61
N VAL A 214 16.94 2.64 -9.28
CA VAL A 214 16.95 4.12 -9.22
C VAL A 214 16.18 4.70 -8.04
N ARG A 215 15.56 3.87 -7.20
CA ARG A 215 14.83 4.31 -6.00
C ARG A 215 15.81 4.74 -4.91
N LEU A 216 15.36 5.60 -4.00
CA LEU A 216 16.15 5.99 -2.82
C LEU A 216 16.49 4.80 -1.90
N GLY A 217 15.79 3.69 -2.05
CA GLY A 217 16.09 2.45 -1.34
C GLY A 217 15.15 1.32 -1.72
N GLY A 218 15.53 0.11 -1.32
CA GLY A 218 14.82 -1.12 -1.61
C GLY A 218 15.17 -2.20 -0.59
N ARG A 219 14.16 -3.00 -0.21
CA ARG A 219 14.27 -4.10 0.75
C ARG A 219 13.64 -5.33 0.13
N ILE A 220 14.36 -6.45 0.11
CA ILE A 220 13.86 -7.73 -0.36
C ILE A 220 14.19 -8.77 0.69
N PHE A 221 13.17 -9.43 1.21
CA PHE A 221 13.31 -10.44 2.23
C PHE A 221 12.74 -11.77 1.74
N VAL A 222 13.47 -12.84 1.99
CA VAL A 222 12.95 -14.21 2.09
C VAL A 222 13.43 -14.78 3.43
N LEU A 223 12.81 -15.86 3.90
CA LEU A 223 13.06 -16.38 5.25
C LEU A 223 14.56 -16.68 5.52
N ARG A 224 15.29 -17.09 4.48
CA ARG A 224 16.69 -17.53 4.58
C ARG A 224 17.73 -16.50 4.13
N CYS A 225 17.33 -15.47 3.41
CA CYS A 225 18.25 -14.40 2.99
C CYS A 225 17.50 -13.09 2.72
N ASN A 226 18.18 -11.96 2.88
CA ASN A 226 17.63 -10.64 2.61
C ASN A 226 18.70 -9.68 2.10
N VAL A 227 18.25 -8.69 1.32
CA VAL A 227 19.06 -7.57 0.84
C VAL A 227 18.33 -6.26 1.06
N ARG A 228 19.06 -5.23 1.44
CA ARG A 228 18.56 -3.86 1.61
C ARG A 228 19.58 -2.87 1.06
N PHE A 229 19.12 -1.83 0.37
CA PHE A 229 19.91 -0.64 0.12
C PHE A 229 19.10 0.62 0.39
N GLU A 230 19.76 1.70 0.78
CA GLU A 230 19.16 3.02 1.04
C GLU A 230 20.18 4.13 0.73
N THR A 231 19.71 5.37 0.53
CA THR A 231 20.56 6.58 0.43
C THR A 231 20.88 7.22 1.78
N PHE A 232 20.47 6.59 2.89
CA PHE A 232 20.76 7.01 4.25
C PHE A 232 21.30 5.83 5.05
N MET A 233 22.06 6.13 6.10
CA MET A 233 22.64 5.10 6.96
C MET A 233 21.57 4.53 7.91
N PHE A 234 21.40 3.20 7.92
CA PHE A 234 20.40 2.47 8.74
C PHE A 234 21.03 1.38 9.63
N PHE A 235 22.34 1.48 9.84
CA PHE A 235 23.16 0.65 10.72
C PHE A 235 24.26 1.52 11.34
N ASP A 236 24.77 1.16 12.52
CA ASP A 236 25.68 2.04 13.27
C ASP A 236 27.08 2.16 12.63
N HIS A 237 27.63 1.05 12.11
CA HIS A 237 29.00 1.00 11.61
C HIS A 237 29.10 0.22 10.29
N PRO A 238 29.57 0.84 9.19
CA PRO A 238 29.81 0.13 7.95
C PRO A 238 31.00 -0.83 8.07
N MET A 239 30.85 -2.06 7.59
CA MET A 239 31.94 -3.05 7.59
C MET A 239 32.95 -2.81 6.47
N ARG A 240 32.49 -2.32 5.31
CA ARG A 240 33.33 -2.05 4.14
C ARG A 240 32.89 -0.77 3.42
N ARG A 241 33.87 -0.05 2.86
CA ARG A 241 33.64 1.09 1.95
C ARG A 241 34.20 0.79 0.57
N ILE A 242 33.47 1.19 -0.47
CA ILE A 242 33.85 1.04 -1.88
C ILE A 242 33.63 2.36 -2.64
N SER A 243 34.23 2.50 -3.80
CA SER A 243 34.01 3.62 -4.73
C SER A 243 33.39 3.11 -6.03
N PRO A 244 32.60 3.93 -6.75
CA PRO A 244 31.98 3.50 -8.00
C PRO A 244 33.03 3.11 -9.04
N SER A 245 32.82 2.03 -9.78
CA SER A 245 33.69 1.71 -10.92
C SER A 245 33.58 2.79 -12.02
N SER A 246 34.73 3.23 -12.54
CA SER A 246 34.84 4.33 -13.52
C SER A 246 34.31 4.01 -14.93
N ASN A 247 33.62 2.88 -15.13
CA ASN A 247 33.33 2.31 -16.44
C ASN A 247 31.90 2.57 -16.95
N ALA A 248 31.26 3.68 -16.54
CA ALA A 248 30.01 4.11 -17.15
C ALA A 248 30.27 4.79 -18.52
N PRO A 249 29.49 4.48 -19.59
CA PRO A 249 29.66 5.14 -20.88
C PRO A 249 29.40 6.64 -20.76
N ALA A 250 30.31 7.47 -21.26
CA ALA A 250 30.13 8.92 -21.30
C ALA A 250 28.88 9.28 -22.14
N PRO A 251 28.07 10.27 -21.72
CA PRO A 251 26.98 10.78 -22.54
C PRO A 251 27.53 11.38 -23.84
N PRO A 252 26.78 11.33 -24.96
CA PRO A 252 27.23 11.91 -26.21
C PRO A 252 27.40 13.42 -26.04
N THR A 253 28.62 13.90 -26.32
CA THR A 253 28.99 15.32 -26.30
C THR A 253 28.16 16.10 -27.32
N GLY A 254 27.12 16.77 -26.84
CA GLY A 254 26.43 17.81 -27.61
C GLY A 254 27.29 19.06 -27.70
N HIS A 255 27.41 19.60 -28.92
CA HIS A 255 28.26 20.74 -29.29
C HIS A 255 28.05 21.98 -28.40
N GLY A 256 29.17 22.59 -28.02
CA GLY A 256 29.21 23.74 -27.12
C GLY A 256 28.59 25.01 -27.68
N THR A 257 28.02 25.81 -26.77
CA THR A 257 27.74 27.24 -27.00
C THR A 257 28.15 28.05 -25.77
N GLN A 258 28.77 29.19 -26.02
CA GLN A 258 29.57 30.00 -25.08
C GLN A 258 28.73 30.76 -24.02
N PRO A 259 29.26 31.07 -22.82
CA PRO A 259 28.48 31.38 -21.61
C PRO A 259 27.85 32.78 -21.52
N TRP A 260 28.05 33.67 -22.49
CA TRP A 260 27.70 35.09 -22.34
C TRP A 260 26.28 35.47 -22.78
N VAL A 261 25.57 34.58 -23.50
CA VAL A 261 24.21 34.85 -24.03
C VAL A 261 23.10 34.60 -22.98
N ILE A 262 23.38 33.78 -21.95
CA ILE A 262 22.42 33.45 -20.89
C ILE A 262 22.22 34.63 -19.91
N ALA A 263 23.24 35.46 -19.71
CA ALA A 263 23.21 36.54 -18.72
C ALA A 263 22.23 37.68 -19.08
N ILE A 264 22.02 37.96 -20.37
CA ILE A 264 21.16 39.07 -20.82
C ILE A 264 19.68 38.64 -20.89
N SER A 265 19.42 37.35 -21.11
CA SER A 265 18.07 36.79 -21.31
C SER A 265 17.29 36.58 -20.00
N VAL A 266 17.99 36.46 -18.87
CA VAL A 266 17.40 36.13 -17.56
C VAL A 266 17.23 37.37 -16.67
N ALA A 267 18.06 38.40 -16.83
CA ALA A 267 18.03 39.58 -15.97
C ALA A 267 16.82 40.50 -16.23
N ALA A 268 16.44 40.70 -17.49
CA ALA A 268 15.33 41.59 -17.85
C ALA A 268 13.95 41.05 -17.38
N PRO A 269 13.62 39.74 -17.55
CA PRO A 269 12.39 39.18 -17.01
C PRO A 269 12.33 39.22 -15.48
N LEU A 270 13.45 38.93 -14.79
CA LEU A 270 13.50 38.95 -13.32
C LEU A 270 13.31 40.35 -12.75
N ALA A 271 13.86 41.38 -13.39
CA ALA A 271 13.63 42.77 -13.00
C ALA A 271 12.16 43.18 -13.21
N LEU A 272 11.53 42.72 -14.30
CA LEU A 272 10.12 42.99 -14.58
C LEU A 272 9.20 42.31 -13.57
N VAL A 273 9.48 41.05 -13.20
CA VAL A 273 8.74 40.31 -12.18
C VAL A 273 8.91 40.97 -10.80
N ALA A 274 10.12 41.38 -10.44
CA ALA A 274 10.36 42.10 -9.18
C ALA A 274 9.61 43.45 -9.13
N PHE A 275 9.53 44.16 -10.27
CA PHE A 275 8.75 45.39 -10.39
C PHE A 275 7.24 45.14 -10.27
N CYS A 276 6.72 44.11 -10.94
CA CYS A 276 5.31 43.70 -10.82
C CYS A 276 4.95 43.28 -9.39
N VAL A 277 5.82 42.52 -8.71
CA VAL A 277 5.64 42.09 -7.32
C VAL A 277 5.69 43.29 -6.36
N THR A 278 6.58 44.25 -6.57
CA THR A 278 6.64 45.46 -5.72
C THR A 278 5.42 46.35 -5.92
N VAL A 279 4.92 46.53 -7.14
CA VAL A 279 3.67 47.25 -7.41
C VAL A 279 2.46 46.53 -6.81
N TYR A 280 2.40 45.20 -6.92
CA TYR A 280 1.35 44.36 -6.32
C TYR A 280 1.36 44.45 -4.78
N CYS A 281 2.54 44.34 -4.16
CA CYS A 281 2.72 44.50 -2.71
C CYS A 281 2.37 45.92 -2.22
N ARG A 282 2.66 46.97 -3.00
CA ARG A 282 2.24 48.35 -2.68
C ARG A 282 0.72 48.53 -2.78
N ARG A 283 0.05 47.89 -3.75
CA ARG A 283 -1.42 47.88 -3.85
C ARG A 283 -2.08 47.10 -2.71
N LEU A 284 -1.49 45.99 -2.26
CA LEU A 284 -1.96 45.24 -1.11
C LEU A 284 -1.76 45.98 0.22
N ARG A 285 -0.67 46.75 0.36
CA ARG A 285 -0.46 47.63 1.53
C ARG A 285 -1.40 48.85 1.53
N GLY A 286 -1.76 49.38 0.35
CA GLY A 286 -2.77 50.44 0.23
C GLY A 286 -4.21 50.01 0.58
N ARG A 287 -4.52 48.71 0.51
CA ARG A 287 -5.83 48.14 0.90
C ARG A 287 -5.96 47.77 2.37
N LYS A 288 -4.86 47.74 3.14
CA LYS A 288 -4.84 47.34 4.56
C LYS A 288 -4.80 48.50 5.57
N ASN A 289 -5.07 49.73 5.14
CA ASN A 289 -5.16 50.89 6.04
C ASN A 289 -6.59 51.33 6.38
N LYS A 290 -7.55 50.41 6.32
CA LYS A 290 -8.82 50.51 7.03
C LYS A 290 -9.13 49.16 7.65
N ASN A 291 -9.26 49.15 8.97
CA ASN A 291 -9.70 48.07 9.86
C ASN A 291 -8.58 47.18 10.44
N GLY A 292 -8.02 47.69 11.55
CA GLY A 292 -8.04 46.96 12.82
C GLY A 292 -7.05 45.82 12.98
N ALA A 293 -5.87 46.15 13.49
CA ALA A 293 -4.96 45.19 14.09
C ALA A 293 -5.47 44.72 15.47
N LYS A 294 -5.61 43.40 15.66
CA LYS A 294 -5.12 42.61 16.82
C LYS A 294 -5.81 41.24 16.82
N ILE A 295 -5.03 40.17 16.74
CA ILE A 295 -4.94 39.10 17.76
C ILE A 295 -3.97 38.03 17.22
N LEU A 296 -2.86 37.89 17.94
CA LEU A 296 -1.87 36.83 17.81
C LEU A 296 -2.42 35.57 18.48
N ARG A 297 -2.30 34.45 17.77
CA ARG A 297 -1.77 33.16 18.26
C ARG A 297 -2.38 32.62 19.56
N GLU A 298 -3.48 31.88 19.42
CA GLU A 298 -3.78 30.58 20.07
C GLU A 298 -5.21 30.16 19.69
N LYS A 299 -5.49 28.85 19.65
CA LYS A 299 -6.73 28.18 19.15
C LYS A 299 -6.72 27.81 17.67
N ARG A 300 -6.02 26.72 17.33
CA ARG A 300 -6.19 26.00 16.05
C ARG A 300 -6.77 24.58 16.22
N SER A 301 -7.46 24.28 17.33
CA SER A 301 -7.98 22.93 17.59
C SER A 301 -9.50 22.82 17.81
N TYR A 302 -10.30 23.87 17.59
CA TYR A 302 -11.75 23.80 17.86
C TYR A 302 -12.62 24.51 16.80
N LYS A 303 -12.25 24.42 15.51
CA LYS A 303 -13.00 25.09 14.43
C LYS A 303 -13.30 24.23 13.19
N LEU A 304 -13.26 22.91 13.33
CA LEU A 304 -13.57 21.98 12.22
C LEU A 304 -15.03 21.50 12.20
N GLN A 305 -15.89 21.95 13.11
CA GLN A 305 -17.25 21.42 13.27
C GLN A 305 -18.34 22.29 12.59
N GLU A 306 -18.16 23.61 12.47
CA GLU A 306 -19.15 24.51 11.83
C GLU A 306 -19.23 24.33 10.30
N GLY A 307 -18.10 24.12 9.63
CA GLY A 307 -18.07 24.06 8.16
C GLY A 307 -18.63 22.77 7.55
N ASP A 308 -18.70 21.69 8.33
CA ASP A 308 -19.23 20.39 7.86
C ASP A 308 -20.76 20.42 7.85
N GLN A 309 -21.36 21.11 8.81
CA GLN A 309 -22.80 21.29 8.89
C GLN A 309 -23.28 22.19 7.73
N GLU A 310 -22.66 23.36 7.54
CA GLU A 310 -22.98 24.31 6.47
C GLU A 310 -22.95 23.66 5.07
N LEU A 311 -21.93 22.83 4.79
CA LEU A 311 -21.78 22.11 3.53
C LEU A 311 -22.91 21.10 3.26
N VAL A 312 -23.41 20.43 4.31
CA VAL A 312 -24.45 19.41 4.22
C VAL A 312 -25.83 20.06 4.00
N TRP A 313 -26.12 21.14 4.73
CA TRP A 313 -27.35 21.93 4.56
C TRP A 313 -27.46 22.56 3.15
N ASP A 314 -26.35 23.08 2.62
CA ASP A 314 -26.31 23.62 1.25
C ASP A 314 -26.62 22.57 0.17
N MET A 315 -26.28 21.30 0.41
CA MET A 315 -26.56 20.22 -0.54
C MET A 315 -28.00 19.73 -0.49
N GLU A 316 -28.59 19.62 0.69
CA GLU A 316 -30.00 19.29 0.86
C GLU A 316 -30.91 20.32 0.18
N ALA A 317 -30.56 21.61 0.27
CA ALA A 317 -31.30 22.67 -0.39
C ALA A 317 -31.13 22.68 -1.94
N GLY A 318 -30.09 22.03 -2.47
CA GLY A 318 -29.69 22.16 -3.87
C GLY A 318 -29.85 20.91 -4.74
N LEU A 319 -30.11 19.73 -4.17
CA LEU A 319 -30.11 18.44 -4.88
C LEU A 319 -31.42 17.68 -4.68
N SER A 320 -32.19 17.54 -5.76
CA SER A 320 -33.41 16.73 -5.76
C SER A 320 -33.06 15.26 -5.54
N GLY A 321 -33.57 14.68 -4.44
CA GLY A 321 -33.38 13.26 -4.09
C GLY A 321 -32.23 12.95 -3.13
N PHE A 322 -31.60 13.97 -2.54
CA PHE A 322 -30.64 13.83 -1.42
C PHE A 322 -31.30 14.27 -0.11
N THR A 323 -31.07 13.54 0.99
CA THR A 323 -31.66 13.83 2.31
C THR A 323 -30.61 13.81 3.42
N VAL A 324 -30.73 14.72 4.38
CA VAL A 324 -29.91 14.70 5.60
C VAL A 324 -30.72 14.01 6.70
N TYR A 325 -30.26 12.82 7.11
CA TYR A 325 -30.98 12.01 8.09
C TYR A 325 -30.49 12.31 9.50
N ASP A 326 -31.42 12.28 10.45
CA ASP A 326 -31.08 12.23 11.86
C ASP A 326 -30.45 10.88 12.20
N PHE A 327 -29.46 10.89 13.10
CA PHE A 327 -28.80 9.64 13.51
C PHE A 327 -29.78 8.63 14.11
N HIS A 328 -30.83 9.12 14.77
CA HIS A 328 -31.89 8.26 15.31
C HIS A 328 -32.66 7.51 14.21
N GLU A 329 -32.94 8.15 13.07
CA GLU A 329 -33.59 7.50 11.94
C GLU A 329 -32.70 6.40 11.36
N ILE A 330 -31.39 6.63 11.29
CA ILE A 330 -30.41 5.63 10.83
C ILE A 330 -30.32 4.46 11.81
N LEU A 331 -30.33 4.74 13.12
CA LEU A 331 -30.35 3.70 14.15
C LEU A 331 -31.58 2.83 14.05
N GLU A 332 -32.77 3.42 13.88
CA GLU A 332 -34.01 2.67 13.69
C GLU A 332 -33.95 1.83 12.40
N ALA A 333 -33.56 2.44 11.28
CA ALA A 333 -33.51 1.77 9.99
C ALA A 333 -32.54 0.58 9.94
N THR A 334 -31.46 0.62 10.74
CA THR A 334 -30.43 -0.44 10.78
C THR A 334 -30.60 -1.43 11.94
N SER A 335 -31.66 -1.28 12.75
CA SER A 335 -31.83 -2.02 14.00
C SER A 335 -30.61 -1.88 14.93
N ASN A 336 -30.21 -0.64 15.18
CA ASN A 336 -29.05 -0.25 15.99
C ASN A 336 -27.73 -0.84 15.47
N PHE A 337 -27.51 -0.78 14.14
CA PHE A 337 -26.35 -1.37 13.46
C PHE A 337 -26.13 -2.85 13.82
N SER A 338 -27.21 -3.64 13.84
CA SER A 338 -27.15 -5.08 14.14
C SER A 338 -26.15 -5.79 13.22
N GLU A 339 -25.31 -6.66 13.78
CA GLU A 339 -24.38 -7.48 13.00
C GLU A 339 -25.10 -8.40 12.01
N GLU A 340 -26.37 -8.77 12.26
CA GLU A 340 -27.21 -9.53 11.32
C GLU A 340 -27.48 -8.76 10.02
N ASN A 341 -27.49 -7.43 10.09
CA ASN A 341 -27.68 -6.55 8.95
C ASN A 341 -26.37 -6.17 8.26
N LYS A 342 -25.22 -6.65 8.72
CA LYS A 342 -23.93 -6.28 8.15
C LYS A 342 -23.72 -6.92 6.78
N LEU A 343 -23.54 -6.06 5.77
CA LEU A 343 -23.31 -6.46 4.37
C LEU A 343 -21.82 -6.72 4.10
N GLY A 344 -20.93 -6.02 4.80
CA GLY A 344 -19.49 -6.16 4.69
C GLY A 344 -18.74 -5.11 5.51
N GLU A 345 -17.42 -5.28 5.62
CA GLU A 345 -16.53 -4.33 6.29
C GLU A 345 -15.20 -4.26 5.53
N GLY A 346 -14.74 -3.05 5.26
CA GLY A 346 -13.46 -2.79 4.59
C GLY A 346 -12.67 -1.69 5.29
N GLY A 347 -11.60 -1.20 4.66
CA GLY A 347 -10.73 -0.15 5.22
C GLY A 347 -11.44 1.19 5.52
N PHE A 348 -12.68 1.35 5.08
CA PHE A 348 -13.50 2.55 5.24
C PHE A 348 -14.60 2.40 6.29
N GLY A 349 -14.72 1.23 6.91
CA GLY A 349 -15.73 0.92 7.93
C GLY A 349 -16.81 -0.06 7.47
N PRO A 350 -17.73 -0.43 8.37
CA PRO A 350 -18.80 -1.38 8.10
C PRO A 350 -19.95 -0.78 7.27
N VAL A 351 -20.58 -1.64 6.47
CA VAL A 351 -21.79 -1.34 5.69
C VAL A 351 -22.93 -2.23 6.18
N TYR A 352 -24.08 -1.64 6.46
CA TYR A 352 -25.27 -2.32 6.97
C TYR A 352 -26.43 -2.20 5.98
N LYS A 353 -27.26 -3.24 5.90
CA LYS A 353 -28.59 -3.17 5.30
C LYS A 353 -29.53 -2.46 6.27
N GLY A 354 -30.43 -1.64 5.73
CA GLY A 354 -31.50 -1.05 6.53
C GLY A 354 -32.78 -0.88 5.74
N HIS A 355 -33.83 -0.48 6.45
CA HIS A 355 -35.16 -0.26 5.91
C HIS A 355 -35.76 1.00 6.51
N PHE A 356 -36.10 1.98 5.68
CA PHE A 356 -36.88 3.12 6.15
C PHE A 356 -38.38 2.75 6.26
N LEU A 357 -39.16 3.56 6.99
CA LEU A 357 -40.59 3.34 7.32
C LEU A 357 -41.52 3.08 6.11
N GLN A 358 -41.10 3.42 4.90
CA GLN A 358 -41.85 3.20 3.66
C GLN A 358 -41.43 1.92 2.90
N GLY A 359 -40.59 1.07 3.50
CA GLY A 359 -40.08 -0.16 2.90
C GLY A 359 -38.92 0.03 1.93
N LEU A 360 -38.34 1.24 1.86
CA LEU A 360 -37.16 1.51 1.05
C LEU A 360 -35.95 0.82 1.66
N GLU A 361 -35.40 -0.16 0.94
CA GLU A 361 -34.16 -0.83 1.32
C GLU A 361 -32.95 0.08 1.04
N ILE A 362 -32.05 0.18 2.01
CA ILE A 362 -30.87 1.04 1.96
C ILE A 362 -29.60 0.29 2.35
N ALA A 363 -28.46 0.80 1.88
CA ALA A 363 -27.14 0.43 2.36
C ALA A 363 -26.51 1.61 3.13
N VAL A 364 -26.17 1.39 4.39
CA VAL A 364 -25.67 2.39 5.34
C VAL A 364 -24.20 2.15 5.60
N LYS A 365 -23.32 2.99 5.06
CA LYS A 365 -21.87 2.94 5.27
C LYS A 365 -21.51 3.86 6.44
N ARG A 366 -21.06 3.27 7.56
CA ARG A 366 -20.63 4.01 8.75
C ARG A 366 -19.12 4.16 8.73
N LEU A 367 -18.64 5.38 8.51
CA LEU A 367 -17.22 5.66 8.37
C LEU A 367 -16.52 5.68 9.73
N ALA A 368 -15.30 5.17 9.80
CA ALA A 368 -14.55 5.07 11.06
C ALA A 368 -14.25 6.45 11.69
N SER A 369 -14.80 6.68 12.89
CA SER A 369 -14.83 7.99 13.58
C SER A 369 -13.45 8.52 14.03
N HIS A 370 -12.44 7.64 14.14
CA HIS A 370 -11.12 7.95 14.70
C HIS A 370 -10.01 8.12 13.65
N SER A 371 -10.34 8.15 12.35
CA SER A 371 -9.37 8.38 11.28
C SER A 371 -9.57 9.75 10.63
N GLY A 372 -8.49 10.53 10.47
CA GLY A 372 -8.54 11.76 9.67
C GLY A 372 -8.88 11.51 8.19
N GLN A 373 -8.88 10.24 7.77
CA GLN A 373 -9.22 9.78 6.44
C GLN A 373 -10.74 9.65 6.24
N GLY A 374 -11.48 9.06 7.19
CA GLY A 374 -12.93 8.89 7.08
C GLY A 374 -13.68 10.21 6.93
N VAL A 375 -13.23 11.29 7.59
CA VAL A 375 -13.81 12.63 7.43
C VAL A 375 -13.56 13.20 6.02
N LEU A 376 -12.38 12.96 5.44
CA LEU A 376 -12.06 13.43 4.10
C LEU A 376 -12.88 12.69 3.04
N GLU A 377 -13.04 11.38 3.21
CA GLU A 377 -13.85 10.53 2.34
C GLU A 377 -15.33 10.90 2.41
N PHE A 378 -15.87 11.10 3.61
CA PHE A 378 -17.23 11.62 3.79
C PHE A 378 -17.46 12.89 2.98
N LYS A 379 -16.55 13.87 3.10
CA LYS A 379 -16.64 15.13 2.35
C LYS A 379 -16.54 14.90 0.85
N ASN A 380 -15.62 14.06 0.40
CA ASN A 380 -15.46 13.75 -1.02
C ASN A 380 -16.73 13.12 -1.59
N GLU A 381 -17.26 12.09 -0.93
CA GLU A 381 -18.46 11.39 -1.40
C GLU A 381 -19.66 12.33 -1.42
N VAL A 382 -19.95 13.03 -0.32
CA VAL A 382 -21.06 13.99 -0.27
C VAL A 382 -20.91 15.09 -1.34
N GLN A 383 -19.70 15.63 -1.57
CA GLN A 383 -19.47 16.65 -2.60
C GLN A 383 -19.57 16.14 -4.04
N LEU A 384 -19.20 14.88 -4.29
CA LEU A 384 -19.09 14.27 -5.60
C LEU A 384 -20.37 13.52 -5.98
N ILE A 385 -20.66 12.41 -5.30
CA ILE A 385 -21.67 11.44 -5.74
C ILE A 385 -23.09 12.01 -5.61
N ALA A 386 -23.34 12.92 -4.66
CA ALA A 386 -24.64 13.58 -4.55
C ALA A 386 -25.02 14.38 -5.81
N LYS A 387 -24.02 14.80 -6.61
CA LYS A 387 -24.21 15.56 -7.86
C LYS A 387 -24.15 14.69 -9.12
N LEU A 388 -23.87 13.40 -8.97
CA LEU A 388 -23.72 12.46 -10.08
C LEU A 388 -24.96 11.57 -10.13
N GLN A 389 -25.61 11.53 -11.29
CA GLN A 389 -26.79 10.68 -11.51
C GLN A 389 -26.62 9.99 -12.86
N HIS A 390 -26.46 8.67 -12.81
CA HIS A 390 -26.30 7.82 -13.98
C HIS A 390 -26.72 6.39 -13.64
N ARG A 391 -27.28 5.67 -14.62
CA ARG A 391 -27.78 4.30 -14.41
C ARG A 391 -26.72 3.32 -13.92
N ASN A 392 -25.44 3.54 -14.30
CA ASN A 392 -24.30 2.71 -13.92
C ASN A 392 -23.45 3.30 -12.77
N LEU A 393 -24.00 4.21 -11.97
CA LEU A 393 -23.37 4.70 -10.74
C LEU A 393 -24.30 4.40 -9.57
N VAL A 394 -23.75 4.02 -8.42
CA VAL A 394 -24.56 3.83 -7.21
C VAL A 394 -25.08 5.18 -6.73
N ARG A 395 -26.38 5.25 -6.49
CA ARG A 395 -27.04 6.46 -6.03
C ARG A 395 -26.85 6.67 -4.54
N LEU A 396 -26.25 7.80 -4.17
CA LEU A 396 -26.25 8.30 -2.79
C LEU A 396 -27.61 8.96 -2.51
N LEU A 397 -28.36 8.41 -1.56
CA LEU A 397 -29.68 8.89 -1.13
C LEU A 397 -29.55 10.01 -0.11
N GLY A 398 -28.49 9.99 0.70
CA GLY A 398 -28.34 10.94 1.78
C GLY A 398 -27.14 10.68 2.66
N CYS A 399 -27.05 11.46 3.73
CA CYS A 399 -26.00 11.32 4.72
C CYS A 399 -26.48 11.66 6.13
N CYS A 400 -25.73 11.23 7.13
CA CYS A 400 -25.87 11.71 8.51
C CYS A 400 -24.50 12.16 9.01
N SER A 401 -24.45 13.36 9.61
CA SER A 401 -23.28 13.89 10.29
C SER A 401 -23.68 14.45 11.64
N GLN A 402 -23.48 13.66 12.70
CA GLN A 402 -23.77 14.08 14.08
C GLN A 402 -22.57 13.78 14.98
N GLY A 403 -21.96 14.84 15.54
CA GLY A 403 -20.73 14.69 16.33
C GLY A 403 -19.61 14.01 15.52
N GLU A 404 -19.09 12.90 16.03
CA GLU A 404 -18.06 12.08 15.38
C GLU A 404 -18.63 11.09 14.35
N GLU A 405 -19.95 10.90 14.29
CA GLU A 405 -20.58 10.01 13.33
C GLU A 405 -20.58 10.64 11.93
N LYS A 406 -20.13 9.86 10.95
CA LYS A 406 -20.10 10.21 9.52
C LYS A 406 -20.64 9.02 8.75
N ILE A 407 -21.85 9.17 8.21
CA ILE A 407 -22.62 8.05 7.65
C ILE A 407 -23.14 8.42 6.27
N LEU A 408 -23.00 7.50 5.32
CA LEU A 408 -23.49 7.63 3.96
C LEU A 408 -24.60 6.61 3.72
N VAL A 409 -25.69 7.04 3.08
CA VAL A 409 -26.87 6.21 2.81
C VAL A 409 -27.04 6.07 1.30
N TYR A 410 -26.92 4.85 0.80
CA TYR A 410 -27.05 4.50 -0.62
C TYR A 410 -28.29 3.67 -0.88
N GLU A 411 -28.67 3.59 -2.16
CA GLU A 411 -29.58 2.53 -2.61
C GLU A 411 -29.01 1.14 -2.28
N TYR A 412 -29.87 0.23 -1.83
CA TYR A 412 -29.48 -1.16 -1.64
C TYR A 412 -29.43 -1.90 -2.99
N LEU A 413 -28.38 -2.69 -3.21
CA LEU A 413 -28.19 -3.49 -4.41
C LEU A 413 -28.15 -4.98 -4.03
N PRO A 414 -29.14 -5.77 -4.45
CA PRO A 414 -29.34 -7.12 -3.91
C PRO A 414 -28.30 -8.13 -4.41
N ASN A 415 -27.76 -7.92 -5.61
CA ASN A 415 -26.84 -8.87 -6.24
C ASN A 415 -25.38 -8.66 -5.84
N LYS A 416 -25.06 -7.89 -4.77
CA LYS A 416 -23.70 -7.72 -4.23
C LYS A 416 -22.70 -7.19 -5.28
N SER A 417 -21.40 -7.34 -5.00
CA SER A 417 -20.29 -6.89 -5.84
C SER A 417 -19.89 -7.91 -6.90
N LEU A 418 -19.22 -7.45 -7.94
CA LEU A 418 -18.79 -8.28 -9.07
C LEU A 418 -17.78 -9.36 -8.66
N ASP A 419 -16.87 -9.06 -7.73
CA ASP A 419 -15.89 -10.02 -7.18
C ASP A 419 -16.54 -11.25 -6.52
N PHE A 420 -17.75 -11.10 -5.98
CA PHE A 420 -18.56 -12.17 -5.39
C PHE A 420 -18.89 -13.28 -6.41
N TYR A 421 -18.95 -12.93 -7.70
CA TYR A 421 -19.24 -13.87 -8.79
C TYR A 421 -17.98 -14.29 -9.54
N ILE A 422 -17.16 -13.32 -9.99
CA ILE A 422 -16.11 -13.62 -10.97
C ILE A 422 -14.95 -14.45 -10.41
N PHE A 423 -14.79 -14.51 -9.08
CA PHE A 423 -13.73 -15.27 -8.41
C PHE A 423 -14.22 -16.53 -7.68
N ASP A 424 -15.51 -16.84 -7.76
CA ASP A 424 -16.09 -18.06 -7.18
C ASP A 424 -16.45 -19.03 -8.32
N GLU A 425 -15.88 -20.23 -8.31
CA GLU A 425 -16.03 -21.21 -9.39
C GLU A 425 -17.49 -21.62 -9.63
N CYS A 426 -18.32 -21.65 -8.58
CA CYS A 426 -19.73 -22.00 -8.70
C CYS A 426 -20.56 -20.83 -9.25
N ARG A 427 -20.30 -19.60 -8.78
CA ARG A 427 -21.08 -18.42 -9.14
C ARG A 427 -20.67 -17.79 -10.46
N LYS A 428 -19.43 -18.00 -10.91
CA LYS A 428 -18.95 -17.53 -12.22
C LYS A 428 -19.77 -18.07 -13.38
N ALA A 429 -20.40 -19.24 -13.22
CA ALA A 429 -21.34 -19.82 -14.18
C ALA A 429 -22.65 -19.02 -14.32
N LEU A 430 -23.02 -18.19 -13.33
CA LEU A 430 -24.21 -17.31 -13.40
C LEU A 430 -23.99 -16.11 -14.33
N LEU A 431 -22.73 -15.78 -14.60
CA LEU A 431 -22.29 -14.75 -15.53
C LEU A 431 -21.89 -15.38 -16.86
N ASP A 432 -22.89 -15.67 -17.69
CA ASP A 432 -22.67 -16.03 -19.09
C ASP A 432 -21.99 -14.89 -19.87
N TRP A 433 -21.54 -15.20 -21.09
CA TRP A 433 -20.81 -14.24 -21.92
C TRP A 433 -21.57 -12.93 -22.15
N ASN A 434 -22.89 -13.02 -22.41
CA ASN A 434 -23.70 -11.84 -22.71
C ASN A 434 -23.83 -10.93 -21.47
N LYS A 435 -24.02 -11.51 -20.29
CA LYS A 435 -24.01 -10.76 -19.02
C LYS A 435 -22.66 -10.11 -18.76
N ARG A 436 -21.55 -10.81 -19.00
CA ARG A 436 -20.21 -10.23 -18.84
C ARG A 436 -19.98 -9.05 -19.78
N LEU A 437 -20.42 -9.17 -21.03
CA LEU A 437 -20.32 -8.09 -22.00
C LEU A 437 -21.18 -6.88 -21.57
N ALA A 438 -22.42 -7.11 -21.17
CA ALA A 438 -23.30 -6.06 -20.65
C ALA A 438 -22.71 -5.37 -19.40
N ILE A 439 -22.04 -6.13 -18.52
CA ILE A 439 -21.32 -5.59 -17.37
C ILE A 439 -20.14 -4.72 -17.81
N ILE A 440 -19.33 -5.16 -18.78
CA ILE A 440 -18.20 -4.37 -19.31
C ILE A 440 -18.71 -3.08 -19.95
N GLU A 441 -19.77 -3.17 -20.76
CA GLU A 441 -20.40 -2.02 -21.42
C GLU A 441 -20.96 -1.02 -20.39
N GLY A 442 -21.70 -1.48 -19.39
CA GLY A 442 -22.25 -0.61 -18.36
C GLY A 442 -21.17 0.07 -17.50
N ILE A 443 -20.07 -0.61 -17.17
CA ILE A 443 -18.93 0.02 -16.48
C ILE A 443 -18.31 1.10 -17.38
N ALA A 444 -18.13 0.82 -18.68
CA ALA A 444 -17.59 1.78 -19.63
C ALA A 444 -18.49 3.03 -19.77
N GLU A 445 -19.82 2.85 -19.83
CA GLU A 445 -20.79 3.95 -19.84
C GLU A 445 -20.70 4.80 -18.57
N GLY A 446 -20.59 4.15 -17.39
CA GLY A 446 -20.39 4.83 -16.12
C GLY A 446 -19.11 5.67 -16.08
N LEU A 447 -17.98 5.12 -16.54
CA LEU A 447 -16.71 5.85 -16.62
C LEU A 447 -16.76 7.00 -17.64
N LEU A 448 -17.34 6.76 -18.82
CA LEU A 448 -17.49 7.77 -19.85
C LEU A 448 -18.32 8.95 -19.34
N TYR A 449 -19.38 8.67 -18.57
CA TYR A 449 -20.14 9.70 -17.88
C TYR A 449 -19.24 10.51 -16.95
N LEU A 450 -18.52 9.87 -16.01
CA LEU A 450 -17.63 10.55 -15.05
C LEU A 450 -16.54 11.41 -15.71
N HIS A 451 -16.00 10.95 -16.84
CA HIS A 451 -14.87 11.59 -17.50
C HIS A 451 -15.27 12.73 -18.43
N LYS A 452 -16.44 12.63 -19.08
CA LYS A 452 -16.84 13.53 -20.18
C LYS A 452 -18.22 14.17 -20.04
N HIS A 453 -19.22 13.46 -19.52
CA HIS A 453 -20.61 13.91 -19.58
C HIS A 453 -21.16 14.43 -18.25
N SER A 454 -20.51 14.14 -17.13
CA SER A 454 -20.80 14.78 -15.86
C SER A 454 -20.38 16.25 -15.90
N ARG A 455 -21.09 17.08 -15.14
CA ARG A 455 -20.80 18.52 -15.01
C ARG A 455 -19.40 18.79 -14.46
N LEU A 456 -18.90 17.89 -13.63
CA LEU A 456 -17.55 17.88 -13.09
C LEU A 456 -16.80 16.72 -13.73
N ARG A 457 -15.57 16.93 -14.20
CA ARG A 457 -14.72 15.81 -14.60
C ARG A 457 -14.25 15.10 -13.33
N VAL A 458 -14.63 13.84 -13.17
CA VAL A 458 -14.32 13.05 -11.97
C VAL A 458 -13.40 11.89 -12.35
N ILE A 459 -12.34 11.70 -11.57
CA ILE A 459 -11.45 10.53 -11.67
C ILE A 459 -11.68 9.68 -10.42
N HIS A 460 -12.02 8.41 -10.61
CA HIS A 460 -12.42 7.48 -9.55
C HIS A 460 -11.24 7.06 -8.67
N ARG A 461 -10.11 6.68 -9.29
CA ARG A 461 -8.82 6.26 -8.66
C ARG A 461 -8.81 4.96 -7.86
N ASP A 462 -9.97 4.36 -7.56
CA ASP A 462 -10.06 3.02 -6.92
C ASP A 462 -11.04 2.09 -7.64
N LEU A 463 -10.94 1.98 -8.95
CA LEU A 463 -11.81 1.11 -9.74
C LEU A 463 -11.31 -0.36 -9.67
N LYS A 464 -12.14 -1.26 -9.16
CA LYS A 464 -11.86 -2.70 -8.94
C LYS A 464 -13.16 -3.50 -8.84
N PRO A 465 -13.15 -4.85 -8.94
CA PRO A 465 -14.39 -5.63 -8.96
C PRO A 465 -15.23 -5.54 -7.69
N SER A 466 -14.62 -5.36 -6.51
CA SER A 466 -15.35 -5.15 -5.25
C SER A 466 -16.13 -3.83 -5.23
N ASN A 467 -15.76 -2.87 -6.09
CA ASN A 467 -16.39 -1.56 -6.21
C ASN A 467 -17.40 -1.49 -7.36
N ILE A 468 -17.65 -2.60 -8.07
CA ILE A 468 -18.73 -2.74 -9.04
C ILE A 468 -19.85 -3.53 -8.39
N LEU A 469 -20.94 -2.87 -8.00
CA LEU A 469 -22.13 -3.51 -7.46
C LEU A 469 -23.11 -3.87 -8.57
N LEU A 470 -23.98 -4.85 -8.33
CA LEU A 470 -24.96 -5.34 -9.29
C LEU A 470 -26.37 -5.10 -8.77
N ASP A 471 -27.21 -4.46 -9.59
CA ASP A 471 -28.63 -4.31 -9.32
C ASP A 471 -29.41 -5.62 -9.54
N ASP A 472 -30.72 -5.60 -9.34
CA ASP A 472 -31.61 -6.74 -9.43
C ASP A 472 -31.62 -7.41 -10.82
N GLU A 473 -31.39 -6.66 -11.90
CA GLU A 473 -31.23 -7.21 -13.25
C GLU A 473 -29.77 -7.54 -13.64
N MET A 474 -28.83 -7.51 -12.68
CA MET A 474 -27.40 -7.77 -12.88
C MET A 474 -26.68 -6.70 -13.72
N ASN A 475 -27.20 -5.46 -13.78
CA ASN A 475 -26.49 -4.34 -14.39
C ASN A 475 -25.44 -3.79 -13.42
N PRO A 476 -24.29 -3.32 -13.94
CA PRO A 476 -23.20 -2.81 -13.10
C PRO A 476 -23.48 -1.38 -12.64
N LYS A 477 -23.15 -1.11 -11.37
CA LYS A 477 -23.09 0.23 -10.78
C LYS A 477 -21.76 0.45 -10.08
N ILE A 478 -21.02 1.48 -10.52
CA ILE A 478 -19.75 1.88 -9.92
C ILE A 478 -20.02 2.53 -8.56
N SER A 479 -19.28 2.11 -7.54
CA SER A 479 -19.43 2.54 -6.15
C SER A 479 -18.08 2.95 -5.54
N ASP A 480 -18.12 3.48 -4.31
CA ASP A 480 -16.96 3.85 -3.49
C ASP A 480 -16.13 5.02 -4.03
N PHE A 481 -16.72 6.22 -3.94
CA PHE A 481 -16.11 7.48 -4.42
C PHE A 481 -15.24 8.18 -3.38
N GLY A 482 -14.93 7.54 -2.24
CA GLY A 482 -14.16 8.17 -1.16
C GLY A 482 -12.79 8.69 -1.59
N LEU A 483 -12.19 8.01 -2.58
CA LEU A 483 -10.91 8.38 -3.16
C LEU A 483 -11.02 9.18 -4.47
N ALA A 484 -12.23 9.51 -4.95
CA ALA A 484 -12.38 10.22 -6.21
C ALA A 484 -11.91 11.68 -6.12
N LYS A 485 -11.57 12.28 -7.27
CA LYS A 485 -11.14 13.69 -7.38
C LYS A 485 -11.84 14.45 -8.51
N ILE A 486 -12.13 15.73 -8.26
CA ILE A 486 -12.64 16.69 -9.25
C ILE A 486 -11.45 17.29 -10.01
N PHE A 487 -11.51 17.22 -11.33
CA PHE A 487 -10.63 17.97 -12.22
C PHE A 487 -11.29 19.29 -12.61
N SER A 488 -10.62 20.42 -12.36
CA SER A 488 -11.05 21.73 -12.87
C SER A 488 -10.68 21.84 -14.34
N SER A 489 -11.58 22.37 -15.19
CA SER A 489 -11.45 22.35 -16.66
C SER A 489 -10.35 23.24 -17.26
N ASN A 490 -9.43 23.77 -16.45
CA ASN A 490 -8.38 24.67 -16.90
C ASN A 490 -7.07 23.91 -17.19
N ASN A 491 -7.03 23.29 -18.37
CA ASN A 491 -5.83 23.03 -19.18
C ASN A 491 -4.61 22.32 -18.56
N THR A 492 -4.81 21.21 -17.86
CA THR A 492 -3.88 20.07 -17.92
C THR A 492 -4.69 18.77 -17.99
N GLU A 493 -4.26 17.79 -18.79
CA GLU A 493 -4.90 16.46 -18.83
C GLU A 493 -4.51 15.58 -17.62
N GLU A 494 -3.56 16.07 -16.81
CA GLU A 494 -2.89 15.39 -15.71
C GLU A 494 -2.71 16.34 -14.52
N ASP A 495 -2.79 15.79 -13.31
CA ASP A 495 -2.61 16.50 -12.04
C ASP A 495 -1.83 15.58 -11.10
N THR A 496 -1.11 16.17 -10.16
CA THR A 496 -0.20 15.46 -9.26
C THR A 496 -0.79 15.38 -7.86
N THR A 497 -0.59 14.25 -7.19
CA THR A 497 -0.91 14.11 -5.77
C THR A 497 0.31 13.61 -5.02
N ARG A 498 0.63 14.27 -3.90
CA ARG A 498 1.65 13.78 -2.96
C ARG A 498 1.23 12.52 -2.20
N ARG A 499 -0.06 12.20 -2.25
CA ARG A 499 -0.67 11.04 -1.59
C ARG A 499 -1.28 10.12 -2.65
N VAL A 500 -0.56 9.03 -2.95
CA VAL A 500 -1.05 7.93 -3.80
C VAL A 500 -1.96 7.05 -2.95
N VAL A 501 -3.16 6.77 -3.45
CA VAL A 501 -4.22 6.02 -2.77
C VAL A 501 -4.93 5.15 -3.81
N GLY A 502 -5.50 4.02 -3.41
CA GLY A 502 -6.15 3.07 -4.32
C GLY A 502 -5.61 1.65 -4.14
N THR A 503 -6.17 0.71 -4.89
CA THR A 503 -5.88 -0.71 -4.71
C THR A 503 -4.74 -1.18 -5.60
N TYR A 504 -3.74 -1.81 -4.98
CA TYR A 504 -2.59 -2.37 -5.69
C TYR A 504 -3.03 -3.43 -6.72
N GLY A 505 -2.41 -3.41 -7.90
CA GLY A 505 -2.79 -4.23 -9.05
C GLY A 505 -3.79 -3.57 -10.00
N TYR A 506 -4.54 -2.56 -9.54
CA TYR A 506 -5.46 -1.78 -10.40
C TYR A 506 -4.91 -0.39 -10.74
N MET A 507 -3.92 0.10 -9.99
CA MET A 507 -3.33 1.43 -10.21
C MET A 507 -2.50 1.48 -11.49
N ALA A 508 -2.74 2.53 -12.29
CA ALA A 508 -1.90 2.84 -13.43
C ALA A 508 -0.45 3.09 -12.99
N PRO A 509 0.55 2.66 -13.78
CA PRO A 509 1.94 2.73 -13.39
C PRO A 509 2.39 4.17 -13.11
N GLU A 510 2.01 5.15 -13.95
CA GLU A 510 2.28 6.58 -13.77
C GLU A 510 1.63 7.16 -12.50
N TYR A 511 0.46 6.64 -12.13
CA TYR A 511 -0.22 7.04 -10.91
C TYR A 511 0.49 6.46 -9.67
N ALA A 512 0.86 5.18 -9.73
CA ALA A 512 1.57 4.50 -8.66
C ALA A 512 3.01 5.01 -8.47
N SER A 513 3.70 5.41 -9.55
CA SER A 513 5.10 5.82 -9.53
C SER A 513 5.29 7.30 -9.20
N GLU A 514 4.49 8.17 -9.80
CA GLU A 514 4.71 9.62 -9.81
C GLU A 514 3.56 10.40 -9.15
N GLY A 515 2.49 9.71 -8.76
CA GLY A 515 1.28 10.35 -8.25
C GLY A 515 0.53 11.15 -9.31
N LEU A 516 0.81 10.90 -10.59
CA LEU A 516 0.11 11.50 -11.73
C LEU A 516 -1.22 10.78 -11.94
N PHE A 517 -2.33 11.47 -11.68
CA PHE A 517 -3.65 10.91 -11.93
C PHE A 517 -4.34 11.68 -13.06
N SER A 518 -4.98 10.93 -13.94
CA SER A 518 -5.79 11.45 -15.04
C SER A 518 -6.96 10.50 -15.30
N ILE A 519 -7.80 10.83 -16.27
CA ILE A 519 -8.81 9.89 -16.78
C ILE A 519 -8.16 8.59 -17.28
N LYS A 520 -6.89 8.63 -17.72
CA LYS A 520 -6.17 7.43 -18.18
C LYS A 520 -5.84 6.48 -17.05
N SER A 521 -5.73 6.99 -15.82
CA SER A 521 -5.54 6.15 -14.65
C SER A 521 -6.73 5.22 -14.41
N ASP A 522 -7.96 5.74 -14.53
CA ASP A 522 -9.18 4.92 -14.46
C ASP A 522 -9.31 3.97 -15.66
N VAL A 523 -8.88 4.39 -16.87
CA VAL A 523 -8.88 3.53 -18.07
C VAL A 523 -7.94 2.34 -17.89
N PHE A 524 -6.78 2.51 -17.25
CA PHE A 524 -5.90 1.40 -16.91
C PHE A 524 -6.58 0.42 -15.94
N SER A 525 -7.16 0.93 -14.86
CA SER A 525 -7.90 0.10 -13.89
C SER A 525 -9.07 -0.65 -14.55
N PHE A 526 -9.76 0.00 -15.49
CA PHE A 526 -10.81 -0.63 -16.29
C PHE A 526 -10.28 -1.76 -17.18
N GLY A 527 -9.10 -1.58 -17.78
CA GLY A 527 -8.42 -2.64 -18.53
C GLY A 527 -8.15 -3.87 -17.68
N VAL A 528 -7.64 -3.68 -16.45
CA VAL A 528 -7.44 -4.78 -15.49
C VAL A 528 -8.76 -5.49 -15.17
N LEU A 529 -9.81 -4.71 -14.90
CA LEU A 529 -11.16 -5.21 -14.64
C LEU A 529 -11.70 -6.09 -15.77
N ILE A 530 -11.55 -5.68 -17.03
CA ILE A 530 -11.95 -6.48 -18.19
C ILE A 530 -11.22 -7.82 -18.15
N LEU A 531 -9.90 -7.81 -17.94
CA LEU A 531 -9.14 -9.05 -17.91
C LEU A 531 -9.62 -10.01 -16.81
N GLU A 532 -9.95 -9.50 -15.63
CA GLU A 532 -10.52 -10.30 -14.55
C GLU A 532 -11.94 -10.80 -14.86
N ILE A 533 -12.78 -10.00 -15.53
CA ILE A 533 -14.11 -10.45 -15.98
C ILE A 533 -14.00 -11.58 -17.00
N LEU A 534 -13.06 -11.47 -17.95
CA LEU A 534 -12.84 -12.47 -18.99
C LEU A 534 -12.27 -13.76 -18.41
N SER A 535 -11.19 -13.65 -17.63
CA SER A 535 -10.49 -14.80 -17.05
C SER A 535 -11.24 -15.43 -15.87
N GLY A 536 -12.03 -14.63 -15.14
CA GLY A 536 -12.51 -14.91 -13.79
C GLY A 536 -11.42 -15.42 -12.86
N LYS A 537 -10.24 -14.79 -12.94
CA LYS A 537 -9.09 -15.02 -12.06
C LYS A 537 -8.70 -13.68 -11.46
N ARG A 538 -8.26 -13.67 -10.21
CA ARG A 538 -7.72 -12.46 -9.57
C ARG A 538 -6.41 -12.09 -10.24
N ASN A 539 -6.24 -10.80 -10.53
CA ASN A 539 -4.98 -10.22 -10.95
C ASN A 539 -3.91 -10.37 -9.84
N SER A 540 -4.35 -10.32 -8.57
CA SER A 540 -3.59 -10.76 -7.40
C SER A 540 -3.71 -12.28 -7.23
N GLY A 541 -2.91 -13.03 -8.00
CA GLY A 541 -2.66 -14.45 -7.80
C GLY A 541 -3.37 -15.39 -8.77
N SER A 542 -2.60 -15.89 -9.76
CA SER A 542 -2.84 -17.22 -10.32
C SER A 542 -1.52 -17.98 -10.40
N HIS A 543 -1.37 -18.99 -9.55
CA HIS A 543 -0.35 -20.02 -9.70
C HIS A 543 -0.69 -20.87 -10.92
N GLN A 544 0.00 -20.63 -12.03
CA GLN A 544 0.25 -21.69 -13.01
C GLN A 544 1.75 -22.00 -12.98
N CYS A 545 2.03 -23.31 -12.87
CA CYS A 545 3.37 -23.85 -12.79
C CYS A 545 4.14 -23.48 -14.08
N GLY A 546 5.20 -22.69 -13.93
CA GLY A 546 6.07 -22.24 -15.03
C GLY A 546 5.76 -20.82 -15.54
N GLY A 547 6.52 -19.83 -15.03
CA GLY A 547 6.50 -18.44 -15.49
C GLY A 547 5.62 -17.51 -14.64
N PHE A 548 6.24 -16.54 -13.98
CA PHE A 548 5.50 -15.43 -13.37
C PHE A 548 4.91 -14.57 -14.47
N ILE A 549 3.62 -14.73 -14.67
CA ILE A 549 2.88 -13.86 -15.55
C ILE A 549 1.59 -13.49 -14.82
N ASN A 550 1.53 -12.29 -14.23
CA ASN A 550 0.24 -11.73 -13.83
C ASN A 550 -0.60 -11.52 -15.11
N LEU A 551 -1.92 -11.35 -14.99
CA LEU A 551 -2.77 -11.33 -16.18
C LEU A 551 -2.38 -10.21 -17.16
N LEU A 552 -1.83 -9.11 -16.64
CA LEU A 552 -1.22 -8.03 -17.42
C LEU A 552 0.04 -8.48 -18.19
N GLY A 553 0.94 -9.23 -17.56
CA GLY A 553 2.08 -9.85 -18.22
C GLY A 553 1.67 -10.89 -19.26
N TYR A 554 0.52 -11.56 -19.08
CA TYR A 554 0.09 -12.69 -19.92
C TYR A 554 -0.47 -12.22 -21.23
N VAL A 555 -1.14 -11.07 -21.21
CA VAL A 555 -1.61 -10.40 -22.42
C VAL A 555 -0.49 -9.60 -23.10
N SER A 556 0.56 -9.24 -22.36
CA SER A 556 1.72 -8.49 -22.89
C SER A 556 2.88 -9.37 -23.39
N SER A 557 2.74 -10.70 -23.30
CA SER A 557 3.66 -11.71 -23.86
C SER A 557 3.01 -12.39 -25.05
#